data_AF-A0A535RNC6-F1
#
_entry.id   AF-A0A535RNC6-F1
#
_cell.length_a   1.000
_cell.length_b   1.000
_cell.length_c   1.000
_cell.angle_alpha   90.00
_cell.angle_beta   90.00
_cell.angle_gamma   90.00
#
_symmetry.space_group_name_H-M   'P 1'
#
loop_
_entity.id
_entity.type
_entity.pdbx_description
1 polymer ?
#
loop_
_entity_poly.entity_id
_entity_poly.type
_entity_poly.pdbx_seq_one_letter_code
_entity_poly.pdbx_strand_id
1 'polypeptide(L)'
;MATSEDSMRTESARPIEPPSAAPAGKLPALGGLRFDWIATVLCALLIGGVYLDGWAHNHGKVDTSFFTPWHAVLYAGLTLVGIFLVVNLLLNHRKGYPWLEALPPGYSVSLHGVIVFGVGGVLDLIWHMLFGIEVSVQALLSPTHLMLGLGA
;
A
#
# COMPACT_ATOMS: atom_id res chain seq x y z
N MET A 1 35.39 56.72 -64.77
CA MET A 1 35.83 56.65 -63.36
C MET A 1 34.64 56.22 -62.53
N ALA A 2 34.44 54.91 -62.36
CA ALA A 2 33.35 54.34 -61.58
C ALA A 2 33.76 52.93 -61.14
N THR A 3 34.04 52.76 -59.86
CA THR A 3 34.11 51.45 -59.20
C THR A 3 33.62 51.62 -57.76
N SER A 4 32.42 51.14 -57.48
CA SER A 4 31.94 50.84 -56.13
C SER A 4 30.91 49.73 -56.28
N GLU A 5 31.36 48.49 -56.19
CA GLU A 5 30.48 47.35 -56.00
C GLU A 5 30.56 46.97 -54.53
N ASP A 6 29.44 47.16 -53.85
CA ASP A 6 29.18 46.92 -52.44
C ASP A 6 29.13 45.42 -52.19
N SER A 7 30.04 44.92 -51.35
CA SER A 7 30.12 43.51 -50.96
C SER A 7 29.12 43.25 -49.83
N MET A 8 27.89 42.90 -50.21
CA MET A 8 26.88 42.42 -49.28
C MET A 8 27.26 41.01 -48.80
N ARG A 9 27.94 40.92 -47.66
CA ARG A 9 28.20 39.66 -46.95
C ARG A 9 26.90 39.11 -46.39
N THR A 10 26.45 37.99 -46.94
CA THR A 10 25.38 37.16 -46.33
C THR A 10 25.96 36.43 -45.13
N GLU A 11 25.63 36.91 -43.94
CA GLU A 11 25.93 36.21 -42.69
C GLU A 11 25.04 34.96 -42.59
N SER A 12 25.64 33.79 -42.84
CA SER A 12 24.97 32.50 -42.72
C SER A 12 24.54 32.30 -41.27
N ALA A 13 23.23 32.40 -41.02
CA ALA A 13 22.64 32.14 -39.72
C ALA A 13 22.96 30.70 -39.28
N ARG A 14 23.68 30.54 -38.18
CA ARG A 14 23.94 29.22 -37.58
C ARG A 14 22.60 28.57 -37.20
N PRO A 15 22.42 27.28 -37.49
CA PRO A 15 21.29 26.52 -36.96
C PRO A 15 21.28 26.60 -35.42
N ILE A 16 20.14 27.00 -34.86
CA ILE A 16 19.90 26.93 -33.42
C ILE A 16 19.71 25.44 -33.10
N GLU A 17 20.73 24.78 -32.57
CA GLU A 17 20.55 23.44 -32.03
C GLU A 17 19.56 23.52 -30.85
N PRO A 18 18.50 22.70 -30.84
CA PRO A 18 17.62 22.64 -29.67
C PRO A 18 18.45 22.20 -28.46
N PRO A 19 18.20 22.76 -27.27
CA PRO A 19 18.94 22.41 -26.07
C PRO A 19 18.90 20.89 -25.90
N SER A 20 20.10 20.29 -25.78
CA SER A 20 20.27 18.87 -25.49
C SER A 20 19.39 18.53 -24.28
N ALA A 21 18.34 17.74 -24.52
CA ALA A 21 17.46 17.29 -23.45
C ALA A 21 18.33 16.49 -22.47
N ALA A 22 18.57 17.07 -21.29
CA ALA A 22 19.26 16.38 -20.22
C ALA A 22 18.59 15.00 -20.03
N PRO A 23 19.35 13.90 -19.90
CA PRO A 23 18.76 12.58 -19.75
C PRO A 23 17.85 12.61 -18.52
N ALA A 24 16.54 12.52 -18.74
CA ALA A 24 15.58 12.32 -17.67
C ALA A 24 16.02 11.05 -16.92
N GLY A 25 16.54 11.22 -15.70
CA GLY A 25 17.05 10.11 -14.92
C GLY A 25 15.93 9.10 -14.71
N LYS A 26 16.07 7.90 -15.30
CA LYS A 26 15.09 6.82 -15.07
C LYS A 26 15.12 6.47 -13.59
N LEU A 27 13.99 6.63 -12.91
CA LEU A 27 13.88 6.25 -11.51
C LEU A 27 14.16 4.73 -11.33
N PRO A 28 14.76 4.29 -10.21
CA PRO A 28 15.13 2.89 -10.00
C PRO A 28 13.91 1.96 -9.84
N ALA A 29 13.84 0.86 -10.59
CA ALA A 29 12.71 -0.09 -10.54
C ALA A 29 12.20 -0.40 -9.11
N LEU A 30 10.87 -0.37 -8.94
CA LEU A 30 10.21 -0.63 -7.67
C LEU A 30 10.04 -2.14 -7.44
N GLY A 31 10.35 -2.60 -6.22
CA GLY A 31 10.12 -3.98 -5.79
C GLY A 31 11.28 -4.93 -6.09
N GLY A 32 10.94 -6.20 -6.33
CA GLY A 32 11.88 -7.28 -6.62
C GLY A 32 11.76 -8.44 -5.63
N LEU A 33 12.47 -9.54 -5.93
CA LEU A 33 12.32 -10.83 -5.25
C LEU A 33 12.38 -10.75 -3.71
N ARG A 34 13.27 -9.90 -3.17
CA ARG A 34 13.37 -9.69 -1.71
C ARG A 34 12.12 -9.02 -1.13
N PHE A 35 11.60 -8.00 -1.80
CA PHE A 35 10.37 -7.31 -1.40
C PHE A 35 9.20 -8.29 -1.40
N ASP A 36 9.07 -9.07 -2.47
CA ASP A 36 7.97 -10.02 -2.65
C ASP A 36 8.01 -11.14 -1.60
N TRP A 37 9.20 -11.66 -1.26
CA TRP A 37 9.32 -12.66 -0.20
C TRP A 37 8.99 -12.09 1.18
N ILE A 38 9.44 -10.86 1.49
CA ILE A 38 9.08 -10.23 2.77
C ILE A 38 7.57 -10.05 2.85
N ALA A 39 6.95 -9.49 1.80
CA ALA A 39 5.50 -9.32 1.74
C ALA A 39 4.78 -10.66 1.89
N THR A 40 5.23 -11.71 1.19
CA THR A 40 4.66 -13.06 1.27
C THR A 40 4.69 -13.61 2.69
N VAL A 41 5.82 -13.49 3.39
CA VAL A 41 5.94 -13.96 4.78
C VAL A 41 5.03 -13.16 5.70
N LEU A 42 4.98 -11.83 5.56
CA LEU A 42 4.10 -10.99 6.37
C LEU A 42 2.62 -11.30 6.14
N CYS A 43 2.22 -11.50 4.88
CA CYS A 43 0.86 -11.93 4.54
C CYS A 43 0.54 -13.33 5.08
N ALA A 44 1.49 -14.27 5.02
CA ALA A 44 1.31 -15.59 5.61
C ALA A 44 1.11 -15.53 7.14
N LEU A 45 1.82 -14.64 7.83
CA LEU A 45 1.62 -14.39 9.26
C LEU A 45 0.24 -13.78 9.54
N LEU A 46 -0.20 -12.80 8.74
CA LEU A 46 -1.54 -12.22 8.84
C LEU A 46 -2.63 -13.29 8.63
N ILE A 47 -2.54 -14.08 7.56
CA ILE A 47 -3.50 -15.16 7.26
C ILE A 47 -3.50 -16.21 8.38
N GLY A 48 -2.33 -16.57 8.90
CA GLY A 48 -2.21 -17.44 10.07
C GLY A 48 -2.91 -16.87 11.29
N GLY A 49 -2.79 -15.55 11.52
CA GLY A 49 -3.52 -14.82 12.55
C GLY A 49 -5.04 -14.86 12.36
N VAL A 50 -5.53 -14.62 11.14
CA VAL A 50 -6.96 -14.73 10.80
C VAL A 50 -7.50 -16.13 11.09
N TYR A 51 -6.76 -17.17 10.68
CA TYR A 51 -7.17 -18.55 10.94
C TYR A 51 -7.19 -18.88 12.43
N LEU A 52 -6.16 -18.43 13.16
CA LEU A 52 -6.06 -18.62 14.61
C LEU A 52 -7.21 -17.94 15.36
N ASP A 53 -7.56 -16.74 14.93
CA ASP A 53 -8.67 -15.96 15.49
C ASP A 53 -10.02 -16.62 15.20
N GLY A 54 -10.25 -17.04 13.95
CA GLY A 54 -11.43 -17.81 13.58
C GLY A 54 -11.55 -19.14 14.35
N TRP A 55 -10.43 -19.83 14.60
CA TRP A 55 -10.42 -21.00 15.48
C TRP A 55 -10.85 -20.64 16.90
N ALA A 56 -10.33 -19.54 17.46
CA ALA A 56 -10.64 -19.09 18.81
C ALA A 56 -12.13 -18.77 18.99
N HIS A 57 -12.76 -18.08 18.03
CA HIS A 57 -14.21 -17.83 18.01
C HIS A 57 -15.03 -19.13 18.02
N ASN A 58 -14.62 -20.14 17.25
CA ASN A 58 -15.33 -21.42 17.18
C ASN A 58 -15.12 -22.33 18.40
N HIS A 59 -14.20 -21.97 19.31
CA HIS A 59 -13.87 -22.74 20.52
C HIS A 59 -14.16 -21.97 21.81
N GLY A 60 -15.02 -20.95 21.76
CA GLY A 60 -15.47 -20.19 22.92
C GLY A 60 -14.37 -19.41 23.63
N LYS A 61 -13.32 -19.02 22.90
CA LYS A 61 -12.14 -18.32 23.48
C LYS A 61 -12.26 -16.80 23.44
N VAL A 62 -13.29 -16.27 22.77
CA VAL A 62 -13.47 -14.83 22.52
C VAL A 62 -14.78 -14.30 23.11
N ASP A 63 -15.65 -15.17 23.64
CA ASP A 63 -17.03 -14.87 24.02
C ASP A 63 -17.20 -13.80 25.10
N THR A 64 -16.16 -13.54 25.91
CA THR A 64 -16.24 -12.64 27.06
C THR A 64 -15.57 -11.29 26.85
N SER A 65 -14.68 -11.16 25.86
CA SER A 65 -13.94 -9.92 25.64
C SER A 65 -13.41 -9.84 24.21
N PHE A 66 -13.43 -8.62 23.67
CA PHE A 66 -12.72 -8.30 22.43
C PHE A 66 -11.20 -8.28 22.62
N PHE A 67 -10.67 -7.96 23.80
CA PHE A 67 -9.22 -7.93 23.98
C PHE A 67 -8.69 -9.31 24.33
N THR A 68 -8.35 -10.09 23.30
CA THR A 68 -7.82 -11.46 23.43
C THR A 68 -6.41 -11.59 22.86
N PRO A 69 -5.63 -12.58 23.29
CA PRO A 69 -4.35 -12.90 22.65
C PRO A 69 -4.49 -13.24 21.15
N TRP A 70 -5.63 -13.78 20.73
CA TRP A 70 -5.88 -14.21 19.34
C TRP A 70 -6.07 -13.00 18.42
N HIS A 71 -6.91 -12.05 18.85
CA HIS A 71 -7.02 -10.76 18.19
C HIS A 71 -5.66 -10.03 18.17
N ALA A 72 -4.87 -10.10 19.25
CA ALA A 72 -3.55 -9.49 19.27
C ALA A 72 -2.61 -10.06 18.18
N VAL A 73 -2.65 -11.37 17.92
CA VAL A 73 -1.88 -11.99 16.83
C VAL A 73 -2.39 -11.52 15.46
N LEU A 74 -3.71 -11.49 15.26
CA LEU A 74 -4.33 -10.98 14.02
C LEU A 74 -3.92 -9.52 13.74
N TYR A 75 -4.15 -8.63 14.70
CA TYR A 75 -3.84 -7.20 14.56
C TYR A 75 -2.34 -6.93 14.47
N ALA A 76 -1.49 -7.75 15.08
CA ALA A 76 -0.04 -7.67 14.89
C ALA A 76 0.35 -8.01 13.44
N GLY A 77 -0.21 -9.07 12.87
CA GLY A 77 0.00 -9.43 11.46
C GLY A 77 -0.40 -8.29 10.52
N LEU A 78 -1.60 -7.72 10.73
CA LEU A 78 -2.10 -6.60 9.94
C LEU A 78 -1.18 -5.38 10.04
N THR A 79 -0.77 -5.06 11.26
CA THR A 79 0.11 -3.92 11.55
C THR A 79 1.47 -4.08 10.87
N LEU A 80 2.05 -5.29 10.89
CA LEU A 80 3.33 -5.55 10.21
C LEU A 80 3.22 -5.35 8.69
N VAL A 81 2.15 -5.85 8.07
CA VAL A 81 1.89 -5.63 6.63
C VAL A 81 1.72 -4.13 6.36
N GLY A 82 0.90 -3.44 7.14
CA GLY A 82 0.66 -2.01 7.00
C GLY A 82 1.92 -1.16 7.13
N ILE A 83 2.74 -1.40 8.16
CA ILE A 83 4.02 -0.72 8.35
C ILE A 83 4.93 -0.98 7.16
N PHE A 84 5.05 -2.22 6.71
CA PHE A 84 5.89 -2.57 5.58
C PHE A 84 5.49 -1.80 4.31
N LEU A 85 4.19 -1.74 3.99
CA LEU A 85 3.70 -1.01 2.83
C LEU A 85 3.87 0.51 2.98
N VAL A 86 3.48 1.09 4.11
CA VAL A 86 3.59 2.54 4.35
C VAL A 86 5.05 2.99 4.35
N VAL A 87 5.96 2.26 4.99
CA VAL A 87 7.39 2.60 4.99
C VAL A 87 7.93 2.58 3.56
N ASN A 88 7.63 1.56 2.76
CA ASN A 88 8.09 1.51 1.38
C ASN A 88 7.47 2.60 0.49
N LEU A 89 6.17 2.88 0.67
CA LEU A 89 5.48 3.99 0.01
C LEU A 89 6.21 5.31 0.29
N LEU A 90 6.48 5.61 1.56
CA LEU A 90 7.16 6.84 1.97
C LEU A 90 8.60 6.90 1.44
N LEU A 91 9.35 5.80 1.53
CA LEU A 91 10.73 5.75 1.03
C LEU A 91 10.82 5.93 -0.48
N ASN A 92 9.90 5.36 -1.24
CA ASN A 92 9.87 5.49 -2.70
C ASN A 92 9.33 6.85 -3.13
N HIS A 93 8.33 7.39 -2.44
CA HIS A 93 7.87 8.75 -2.68
C HIS A 93 9.01 9.76 -2.48
N ARG A 94 9.83 9.59 -1.45
CA ARG A 94 11.05 10.40 -1.22
C ARG A 94 12.11 10.27 -2.31
N LYS A 95 12.10 9.20 -3.11
CA LYS A 95 12.97 9.04 -4.29
C LYS A 95 12.42 9.72 -5.54
N GLY A 96 11.24 10.33 -5.47
CA GLY A 96 10.61 11.07 -6.58
C GLY A 96 9.44 10.35 -7.25
N TYR A 97 9.02 9.18 -6.76
CA TYR A 97 7.83 8.50 -7.27
C TYR A 97 6.55 9.25 -6.86
N PRO A 98 5.55 9.40 -7.76
CA PRO A 98 4.25 9.93 -7.36
C PRO A 98 3.55 8.94 -6.41
N TRP A 99 2.73 9.43 -5.48
CA TRP A 99 2.11 8.61 -4.43
C TRP A 99 1.38 7.38 -4.96
N LEU A 100 0.64 7.52 -6.06
CA LEU A 100 -0.14 6.43 -6.67
C LEU A 100 0.73 5.34 -7.28
N GLU A 101 2.01 5.62 -7.56
CA GLU A 101 2.96 4.70 -8.19
C GLU A 101 4.16 4.40 -7.28
N ALA A 102 4.15 4.83 -6.02
CA ALA A 102 5.28 4.68 -5.11
C ALA A 102 5.36 3.27 -4.46
N LEU A 103 4.44 2.37 -4.80
CA LEU A 103 4.52 0.95 -4.46
C LEU A 103 4.68 0.09 -5.72
N PRO A 104 5.28 -1.11 -5.60
CA PRO A 104 5.34 -2.03 -6.74
C PRO A 104 3.93 -2.37 -7.24
N PRO A 105 3.77 -2.69 -8.54
CA PRO A 105 2.46 -2.99 -9.12
C PRO A 105 1.67 -4.02 -8.30
N GLY A 106 0.39 -3.73 -8.04
CA GLY A 106 -0.51 -4.57 -7.24
C GLY A 106 -0.52 -4.25 -5.73
N TYR A 107 0.58 -3.77 -5.16
CA TYR A 107 0.67 -3.52 -3.71
C TYR A 107 -0.10 -2.26 -3.25
N SER A 108 -0.46 -1.37 -4.17
CA SER A 108 -1.40 -0.29 -3.86
C SER A 108 -2.77 -0.85 -3.45
N VAL A 109 -3.25 -1.92 -4.08
CA VAL A 109 -4.49 -2.60 -3.70
C VAL A 109 -4.36 -3.22 -2.32
N SER A 110 -3.22 -3.86 -2.03
CA SER A 110 -2.94 -4.40 -0.70
C SER A 110 -2.99 -3.33 0.39
N LEU A 111 -2.48 -2.12 0.12
CA LEU A 111 -2.56 -1.01 1.08
C LEU A 111 -4.02 -0.58 1.33
N HIS A 112 -4.86 -0.55 0.30
CA HIS A 112 -6.29 -0.28 0.47
C HIS A 112 -6.98 -1.38 1.30
N GLY A 113 -6.65 -2.65 1.07
CA GLY A 113 -7.14 -3.77 1.87
C GLY A 113 -6.79 -3.59 3.35
N VAL A 114 -5.53 -3.29 3.66
CA VAL A 114 -5.08 -3.00 5.04
C VAL A 114 -5.85 -1.85 5.67
N ILE A 115 -6.12 -0.78 4.92
CA ILE A 115 -6.90 0.37 5.42
C ILE A 115 -8.36 -0.05 5.71
N VAL A 116 -9.01 -0.74 4.77
CA VAL A 116 -10.39 -1.24 4.93
C VAL A 116 -10.49 -2.19 6.12
N PHE A 117 -9.56 -3.13 6.24
CA PHE A 117 -9.49 -4.05 7.37
C PHE A 117 -9.25 -3.31 8.68
N GLY A 118 -8.31 -2.37 8.72
CA GLY A 118 -8.01 -1.59 9.92
C GLY A 118 -9.20 -0.77 10.40
N VAL A 119 -9.93 -0.13 9.48
CA VAL A 119 -11.19 0.58 9.81
C VAL A 119 -12.25 -0.42 10.26
N GLY A 120 -12.38 -1.55 9.57
CA GLY A 120 -13.29 -2.64 9.93
C GLY A 120 -13.07 -3.11 11.36
N GLY A 121 -11.82 -3.29 11.79
CA GLY A 121 -11.49 -3.75 13.14
C GLY A 121 -11.80 -2.72 14.23
N VAL A 122 -11.63 -1.43 13.95
CA VAL A 122 -12.06 -0.36 14.87
C VAL A 122 -13.59 -0.35 14.99
N LEU A 123 -14.30 -0.48 13.87
CA LEU A 123 -15.76 -0.56 13.87
C LEU A 123 -16.24 -1.83 14.58
N ASP A 124 -15.53 -2.94 14.45
CA ASP A 124 -15.81 -4.21 15.11
C ASP A 124 -15.69 -4.11 16.64
N LEU A 125 -14.62 -3.47 17.13
CA LEU A 125 -14.51 -3.12 18.55
C LEU A 125 -15.70 -2.29 19.03
N ILE A 126 -16.07 -1.24 18.29
CA ILE A 126 -17.23 -0.39 18.63
C ILE A 126 -18.51 -1.20 18.65
N TRP A 127 -18.69 -2.06 17.66
CA TRP A 127 -19.85 -2.94 17.55
C TRP A 127 -19.97 -3.85 18.77
N HIS A 128 -18.87 -4.50 19.17
CA HIS A 128 -18.86 -5.35 20.36
C HIS A 128 -19.14 -4.60 21.66
N MET A 129 -18.74 -3.32 21.76
CA MET A 129 -19.10 -2.48 22.92
C MET A 129 -20.59 -2.15 22.97
N LEU A 130 -21.26 -2.03 21.83
CA LEU A 130 -22.67 -1.63 21.74
C LEU A 130 -23.65 -2.81 21.77
N PHE A 131 -23.30 -3.92 21.12
CA PHE A 131 -24.20 -5.03 20.84
C PHE A 131 -23.76 -6.36 21.47
N GLY A 132 -22.57 -6.40 22.07
CA GLY A 132 -21.99 -7.62 22.64
C GLY A 132 -21.23 -8.46 21.60
N ILE A 133 -20.78 -9.64 22.02
CA ILE A 133 -19.98 -10.54 21.18
C ILE A 133 -20.90 -11.58 20.54
N GLU A 134 -20.90 -11.63 19.21
CA GLU A 134 -21.65 -12.62 18.45
C GLU A 134 -21.02 -14.01 18.55
N VAL A 135 -21.87 -15.02 18.49
CA VAL A 135 -21.47 -16.43 18.55
C VAL A 135 -21.83 -17.16 17.26
N SER A 136 -20.98 -18.11 16.87
CA SER A 136 -21.21 -18.97 15.70
C SER A 136 -21.39 -18.16 14.39
N VAL A 137 -22.40 -18.50 13.57
CA VAL A 137 -22.62 -17.88 12.25
C VAL A 137 -22.90 -16.38 12.34
N GLN A 138 -23.39 -15.89 13.47
CA GLN A 138 -23.62 -14.45 13.66
C GLN A 138 -22.32 -13.65 13.61
N ALA A 139 -21.21 -14.21 14.09
CA ALA A 139 -19.90 -13.57 13.99
C ALA A 139 -19.51 -13.34 12.52
N LEU A 140 -19.76 -14.30 11.62
CA LEU A 140 -19.45 -14.12 10.19
C LEU A 140 -20.34 -13.10 9.47
N LEU A 141 -21.57 -12.92 9.95
CA LEU A 141 -22.60 -12.12 9.26
C LEU A 141 -22.77 -10.71 9.85
N SER A 142 -22.03 -10.37 10.91
CA SER A 142 -22.07 -9.02 11.44
C SER A 142 -21.55 -8.02 10.41
N PRO A 143 -22.10 -6.78 10.36
CA PRO A 143 -21.69 -5.79 9.38
C PRO A 143 -20.18 -5.51 9.42
N THR A 144 -19.57 -5.55 10.61
CA THR A 144 -18.16 -5.26 10.82
C THR A 144 -17.27 -6.42 10.39
N HIS A 145 -17.65 -7.67 10.64
CA HIS A 145 -16.92 -8.83 10.12
C HIS A 145 -16.99 -8.95 8.60
N LEU A 146 -18.10 -8.57 7.96
CA LEU A 146 -18.19 -8.49 6.50
C LEU A 146 -17.24 -7.44 5.93
N MET A 147 -17.08 -6.29 6.61
CA MET A 147 -16.11 -5.27 6.22
C MET A 147 -14.66 -5.73 6.40
N LEU A 148 -14.37 -6.46 7.49
CA LEU A 148 -13.08 -7.11 7.70
C LEU A 148 -12.77 -8.09 6.57
N GLY A 149 -13.74 -8.94 6.20
CA GLY A 149 -13.62 -9.89 5.09
C GLY A 149 -13.42 -9.22 3.73
N LEU A 150 -13.96 -8.02 3.50
CA LEU A 150 -13.72 -7.24 2.28
C LEU A 150 -12.29 -6.70 2.20
N GLY A 151 -11.67 -6.39 3.34
CA GLY A 151 -10.31 -5.84 3.40
C GLY A 151 -9.18 -6.88 3.44
N ALA A 152 -9.52 -8.16 3.68
CA ALA A 152 -8.58 -9.28 3.80
C ALA A 152 -8.10 -9.81 2.44
#